data_AF-A0A023WZJ8-F1
#
_entry.id   AF-A0A023WZJ8-F1
#
_cell.length_a   1.000
_cell.length_b   1.000
_cell.length_c   1.000
_cell.angle_alpha   90.00
_cell.angle_beta   90.00
_cell.angle_gamma   90.00
#
_symmetry.space_group_name_H-M   'P 1'
#
loop_
_entity.id
_entity.type
_entity.pdbx_description
1 polymer ?
#
loop_
_entity_poly.entity_id
_entity_poly.type
_entity_poly.pdbx_seq_one_letter_code
_entity_poly.pdbx_strand_id
1 'polypeptide(L)'
;MYVNDAECQAAGLDPAEVARITRGLSRYAKQAQALGLCVFGGSGSGSLRKDDHPRGALVLASLDGVFDGGDGACAPDDDGLMRGEYA
;
A
#
# COMPACT_ATOMS: atom_id res chain seq x y z
N MET A 1 -9.11 9.14 -3.93
CA MET A 1 -9.11 8.03 -2.94
C MET A 1 -10.47 7.40 -3.00
N TYR A 2 -10.51 6.08 -3.15
CA TYR A 2 -11.71 5.28 -3.35
C TYR A 2 -11.69 4.15 -2.31
N VAL A 3 -12.86 3.75 -1.83
CA VAL A 3 -13.06 2.60 -0.94
C VAL A 3 -14.12 1.73 -1.59
N ASN A 4 -13.88 0.42 -1.65
CA ASN A 4 -14.82 -0.52 -2.25
C ASN A 4 -15.69 -1.14 -1.16
N ASP A 5 -16.91 -0.61 -1.01
CA ASP A 5 -17.83 -1.02 0.05
C ASP A 5 -18.21 -2.50 -0.05
N ALA A 6 -18.37 -3.03 -1.28
CA ALA A 6 -18.70 -4.44 -1.50
C ALA A 6 -17.59 -5.38 -1.02
N GLU A 7 -16.32 -5.05 -1.32
CA GLU A 7 -15.16 -5.83 -0.85
C GLU A 7 -14.98 -5.74 0.66
N CYS A 8 -15.22 -4.55 1.23
CA CYS A 8 -15.18 -4.38 2.68
C CYS A 8 -16.22 -5.30 3.34
N GLN A 9 -17.44 -5.34 2.82
CA GLN A 9 -18.50 -6.22 3.32
C GLN A 9 -18.13 -7.70 3.14
N ALA A 10 -17.64 -8.11 1.97
CA ALA A 10 -17.21 -9.48 1.70
C ALA A 10 -16.08 -9.94 2.63
N ALA A 11 -15.17 -9.03 3.00
CA ALA A 11 -14.08 -9.27 3.94
C ALA A 11 -14.49 -9.14 5.42
N GLY A 12 -15.75 -8.77 5.72
CA GLY A 12 -16.22 -8.57 7.10
C GLY A 12 -15.66 -7.32 7.79
N LEU A 13 -15.29 -6.29 7.02
CA LEU A 13 -14.69 -5.04 7.49
C LEU A 13 -15.67 -3.86 7.37
N ASP A 14 -15.58 -2.91 8.31
CA ASP A 14 -16.30 -1.64 8.22
C ASP A 14 -15.66 -0.72 7.16
N PRO A 15 -16.39 -0.32 6.09
CA PRO A 15 -15.88 0.61 5.08
C PRO A 15 -15.38 1.94 5.68
N ALA A 16 -15.97 2.42 6.78
CA ALA A 16 -15.56 3.66 7.43
C ALA A 16 -14.17 3.53 8.07
N GLU A 17 -13.86 2.38 8.66
CA GLU A 17 -12.55 2.10 9.22
C GLU A 17 -11.48 1.97 8.13
N VAL A 18 -11.79 1.23 7.05
CA VAL A 18 -10.92 1.13 5.87
C VAL A 18 -10.65 2.53 5.31
N ALA A 19 -11.69 3.36 5.17
CA ALA A 19 -11.55 4.72 4.68
C ALA A 19 -10.62 5.58 5.56
N ARG A 20 -10.72 5.44 6.89
CA ARG A 20 -9.88 6.17 7.84
C ARG A 20 -8.41 5.79 7.69
N ILE A 21 -8.11 4.49 7.60
CA ILE A 21 -6.74 3.96 7.41
C ILE A 21 -6.17 4.46 6.07
N THR A 22 -6.90 4.26 4.98
CA THR A 22 -6.46 4.65 3.64
C THR A 22 -6.21 6.15 3.51
N ARG A 23 -7.02 7.01 4.16
CA ARG A 23 -6.77 8.47 4.22
C ARG A 23 -5.48 8.80 4.96
N GLY A 24 -5.22 8.12 6.08
CA GLY A 24 -3.98 8.26 6.85
C GLY A 24 -2.75 7.92 6.01
N LEU A 25 -2.75 6.74 5.38
CA LEU A 25 -1.67 6.28 4.50
C LEU A 25 -1.46 7.24 3.33
N SER A 26 -2.54 7.65 2.65
CA SER A 26 -2.47 8.62 1.53
C SER A 26 -1.84 9.95 1.93
N ARG A 27 -2.15 10.45 3.14
CA ARG A 27 -1.57 11.69 3.65
C ARG A 27 -0.06 11.56 3.85
N TYR A 28 0.39 10.50 4.51
CA TYR A 28 1.82 10.30 4.76
C TYR A 28 2.59 9.96 3.47
N ALA A 29 2.01 9.21 2.55
CA ALA A 29 2.61 8.95 1.24
C ALA A 29 2.86 10.23 0.45
N LYS A 30 1.91 11.18 0.45
CA LYS A 30 2.09 12.50 -0.17
C LYS A 30 3.18 13.34 0.50
N GLN A 31 3.26 13.29 1.84
CA GLN A 31 4.33 13.98 2.58
C GLN A 31 5.71 13.39 2.26
N ALA A 32 5.82 12.06 2.19
CA ALA A 32 7.03 11.37 1.76
C ALA A 32 7.43 11.78 0.32
N GLN A 33 6.47 11.76 -0.60
CA GLN A 33 6.68 12.17 -1.99
C GLN A 33 7.22 13.62 -2.09
N ALA A 34 6.68 14.55 -1.29
CA ALA A 34 7.14 15.94 -1.27
C ALA A 34 8.61 16.09 -0.83
N LEU A 35 9.15 15.10 -0.10
CA LEU A 35 10.56 15.02 0.31
C LEU A 35 11.42 14.20 -0.66
N GLY A 36 10.84 13.72 -1.77
CA GLY A 36 11.49 12.81 -2.71
C GLY A 36 11.71 11.41 -2.13
N LEU A 37 10.83 10.96 -1.24
CA LEU A 37 10.88 9.65 -0.59
C LEU A 37 9.79 8.73 -1.15
N CYS A 38 10.06 7.43 -1.13
CA CYS A 38 9.15 6.38 -1.54
C CYS A 38 8.91 5.40 -0.38
N VAL A 39 7.65 5.00 -0.16
CA VAL A 39 7.32 3.89 0.72
C VAL A 39 7.43 2.61 -0.09
N PHE A 40 8.30 1.70 0.33
CA PHE A 40 8.52 0.42 -0.34
C PHE A 40 8.12 -0.73 0.58
N GLY A 41 7.22 -1.59 0.11
CA GLY A 41 6.90 -2.87 0.74
C GLY A 41 7.73 -4.01 0.16
N GLY A 42 8.02 -5.03 0.97
CA GLY A 42 8.64 -6.28 0.55
C GLY A 42 8.35 -7.36 1.58
N SER A 43 8.75 -8.61 1.32
CA SER A 43 8.40 -9.82 2.10
C SER A 43 8.38 -9.63 3.63
N GLY A 44 7.23 -9.18 4.16
CA GLY A 44 6.98 -8.99 5.59
C GLY A 44 7.47 -7.69 6.23
N SER A 45 7.98 -6.71 5.47
CA SER A 45 8.38 -5.40 6.04
C SER A 45 8.22 -4.23 5.08
N GLY A 46 7.93 -3.05 5.64
CA GLY A 46 7.92 -1.78 4.92
C GLY A 46 9.18 -0.96 5.21
N SER A 47 9.57 -0.11 4.28
CA SER A 47 10.66 0.85 4.48
C SER A 47 10.43 2.16 3.75
N LEU A 48 10.91 3.26 4.33
CA LEU A 48 10.95 4.55 3.67
C LEU A 48 12.31 4.72 3.00
N ARG A 49 12.32 5.01 1.70
CA ARG A 49 13.54 5.04 0.90
C ARG A 49 13.69 6.34 0.13
N LYS A 50 14.94 6.73 -0.14
CA LYS A 50 15.29 7.80 -1.09
C LYS A 50 16.15 7.20 -2.19
N ASP A 51 15.84 7.51 -3.45
CA ASP A 51 16.72 7.11 -4.55
C ASP A 51 18.07 7.84 -4.42
N ASP A 52 19.16 7.07 -4.43
CA ASP A 52 20.55 7.53 -4.31
C ASP A 52 21.38 6.96 -5.47
N HIS A 53 20.87 7.16 -6.68
CA HIS A 53 21.53 6.72 -7.90
C HIS A 53 23.01 7.14 -7.93
N PRO A 54 23.96 6.25 -8.32
CA PRO A 54 23.78 4.90 -8.85
C PRO A 54 23.79 3.78 -7.79
N ARG A 55 23.88 4.11 -6.50
CA ARG A 55 24.08 3.14 -5.41
C ARG A 55 22.83 2.35 -5.03
N GLY A 56 21.68 2.69 -5.62
CA GLY A 56 20.38 2.16 -5.25
C GLY A 56 19.71 3.01 -4.17
N ALA A 57 18.53 2.58 -3.70
CA ALA A 57 17.75 3.37 -2.77
C ALA A 57 18.27 3.28 -1.34
N LEU A 58 18.55 4.42 -0.71
CA LEU A 58 18.90 4.53 0.72
C LEU A 58 17.68 4.22 1.58
N VAL A 59 17.80 3.27 2.48
CA VAL A 59 16.79 2.97 3.50
C VAL A 59 16.93 3.96 4.64
N LEU A 60 15.90 4.79 4.83
CA LEU A 60 15.89 5.86 5.84
C LEU A 60 15.16 5.46 7.12
N ALA A 61 14.18 4.56 7.02
CA ALA A 61 13.43 4.04 8.15
C ALA A 61 12.81 2.68 7.80
N SER A 62 12.64 1.84 8.81
CA SER A 62 11.79 0.64 8.75
C SER A 62 10.38 1.00 9.22
N LEU A 63 9.37 0.34 8.66
CA LEU A 63 7.96 0.51 9.02
C LEU A 63 7.43 -0.77 9.66
N ASP A 64 6.71 -0.62 10.75
CA ASP A 64 5.98 -1.72 11.40
C ASP A 64 4.68 -2.01 10.65
N GLY A 65 4.35 -3.30 10.49
CA GLY A 65 3.16 -3.77 9.80
C GLY A 65 3.47 -4.70 8.63
N VAL A 66 2.43 -5.06 7.88
CA VAL A 66 2.53 -5.93 6.70
C VAL A 66 2.52 -5.07 5.44
N PHE A 67 3.60 -5.14 4.68
CA PHE A 67 3.75 -4.44 3.40
C PHE A 67 4.15 -5.44 2.32
N ASP A 68 3.71 -5.17 1.10
CA ASP A 68 4.06 -5.95 -0.09
C ASP A 68 4.42 -4.98 -1.24
N GLY A 69 5.29 -5.41 -2.14
CA GLY A 69 5.92 -4.63 -3.20
C GLY A 69 5.77 -5.22 -4.59
N GLY A 70 4.66 -5.89 -4.88
CA GLY A 70 4.32 -6.42 -6.21
C GLY A 70 3.95 -5.34 -7.25
N ASP A 71 3.57 -5.77 -8.47
CA ASP A 71 3.20 -4.89 -9.60
C ASP A 71 1.89 -4.11 -9.35
N GLY A 72 1.12 -4.54 -8.33
CA GLY A 72 -0.11 -3.88 -7.91
C GLY A 72 -1.27 -4.09 -8.87
N ALA A 73 -1.16 -5.02 -9.82
CA ALA A 73 -2.27 -5.36 -10.69
C ALA A 73 -3.40 -6.02 -9.88
N CYS A 74 -4.63 -5.82 -10.35
CA CYS A 74 -5.81 -6.43 -9.77
C CYS A 74 -6.84 -6.75 -10.86
N ALA A 75 -7.61 -7.80 -10.65
CA ALA A 75 -8.65 -8.25 -11.58
C ALA A 75 -9.88 -8.75 -10.80
N PRO A 76 -11.08 -8.69 -11.41
CA PRO A 76 -12.24 -9.37 -10.88
C PRO A 76 -12.03 -10.89 -10.93
N ASP A 77 -12.44 -11.59 -9.87
CA ASP A 77 -12.42 -13.05 -9.74
C ASP A 77 -13.81 -13.66 -10.05
N ASP A 78 -13.92 -14.99 -10.00
CA ASP A 78 -15.14 -15.76 -10.35
C ASP A 78 -16.35 -15.43 -9.45
N ASP A 79 -16.11 -14.92 -8.24
CA ASP A 79 -17.14 -14.45 -7.30
C ASP A 79 -17.53 -12.98 -7.51
N GLY A 80 -16.93 -12.32 -8.51
CA GLY A 80 -17.15 -10.91 -8.83
C GLY A 80 -16.37 -9.93 -7.95
N LEU A 81 -15.49 -10.42 -7.07
CA LEU A 81 -14.66 -9.60 -6.18
C LEU A 81 -13.35 -9.18 -6.86
N MET A 82 -12.86 -7.98 -6.54
CA MET A 82 -11.57 -7.48 -7.00
C MET A 82 -10.44 -8.03 -6.13
N ARG A 83 -9.51 -8.78 -6.75
CA ARG A 83 -8.34 -9.34 -6.09
C ARG A 83 -7.05 -8.82 -6.69
N GLY A 84 -6.02 -8.67 -5.85
CA GLY A 84 -4.65 -8.41 -6.30
C GLY A 84 -4.01 -9.65 -6.91
N GLU A 85 -2.86 -9.50 -7.57
CA GLU A 85 -2.10 -10.62 -8.12
C GLU A 85 -1.78 -11.69 -7.05
N TYR A 86 -1.88 -12.95 -7.46
CA TYR A 86 -1.32 -14.09 -6.73
C TYR A 86 0.02 -14.47 -7.37
N ALA A 87 1.08 -14.49 -6.57
CA ALA A 87 2.38 -15.01 -6.94
C ALA A 87 2.44 -16.54 -6.78
#